data_AF-G9QLG2-F1
#
_entry.id   AF-G9QLG2-F1
#
_cell.length_a   1.000
_cell.length_b   1.000
_cell.length_c   1.000
_cell.angle_alpha   90.00
_cell.angle_beta   90.00
_cell.angle_gamma   90.00
#
_symmetry.space_group_name_H-M   'P 1'
#
loop_
_entity.id
_entity.type
_entity.pdbx_description
1 polymer ?
#
loop_
_entity_poly.entity_id
_entity_poly.type
_entity_poly.pdbx_seq_one_letter_code
_entity_poly.pdbx_strand_id
1 'polypeptide(L)'
;MCMMHHHPQMPINGNRSESSDSFTEGNHDSLREEKPLKMGFGRKVFNVHSHVGVLDPWPFYESEEPISSAEPGPANSEELEHFMASRGIEKTLVLPNYGIPVQEQPFSLNELVVRLCREGGGRVAGALWVSGLPQNRELTEKALKMLDEPGICPLKMTYLLGGTPDPRKWDEETLKLHEKIFREAMERDIPIHFHTSPHGTSDIRNFFELIKRYGKDLKIHLVHMGGGSSGHIRLISQWKDLIEGGYKIYVDSSWAIGFGVRKLLKEIDRTGIGVDRFLFGCDEPWSDYESEFWKIQGAPISDEIKERVF
;
A
#
# COMPACT_ATOMS: atom_id res chain seq x y z
N MET A 1 31.35 -10.88 1.39
CA MET A 1 32.73 -10.93 1.94
C MET A 1 32.75 -9.93 3.09
N CYS A 2 32.84 -10.41 4.33
CA CYS A 2 32.83 -9.61 5.56
C CYS A 2 33.93 -8.55 5.57
N MET A 3 33.65 -7.40 6.18
CA MET A 3 34.59 -6.76 7.10
C MET A 3 33.83 -6.16 8.27
N MET A 4 33.91 -6.83 9.41
CA MET A 4 33.70 -6.23 10.73
C MET A 4 34.98 -5.50 11.11
N HIS A 5 34.89 -4.27 11.62
CA HIS A 5 36.01 -3.59 12.25
C HIS A 5 35.69 -3.24 13.70
N HIS A 6 36.71 -3.51 14.54
CA HIS A 6 36.70 -3.42 15.98
C HIS A 6 36.57 -1.97 16.50
N HIS A 7 35.75 -1.80 17.52
CA HIS A 7 35.74 -0.63 18.40
C HIS A 7 36.88 -0.69 19.43
N PRO A 8 37.48 0.46 19.77
CA PRO A 8 38.08 0.68 21.08
C PRO A 8 37.15 1.51 21.99
N GLN A 9 37.05 1.09 23.25
CA GLN A 9 36.40 1.82 24.36
C GLN A 9 37.28 2.95 24.92
N MET A 10 36.61 3.92 25.57
CA MET A 10 37.00 4.76 26.74
C MET A 10 36.89 6.27 26.49
N PRO A 11 36.72 7.14 27.52
CA PRO A 11 36.05 6.98 28.82
C PRO A 11 35.05 8.13 29.15
N ILE A 12 34.32 7.92 30.24
CA ILE A 12 33.41 8.86 30.92
C ILE A 12 34.19 9.98 31.64
N ASN A 13 33.77 11.23 31.45
CA ASN A 13 33.87 12.39 32.36
C ASN A 13 32.90 13.45 31.78
N GLY A 14 31.92 14.03 32.46
CA GLY A 14 31.88 14.49 33.83
C GLY A 14 31.91 16.02 33.82
N ASN A 15 30.75 16.69 33.70
CA ASN A 15 30.43 17.91 34.46
C ASN A 15 29.00 18.38 34.22
N ARG A 16 28.25 18.45 35.33
CA ARG A 16 27.00 19.20 35.47
C ARG A 16 27.32 20.68 35.56
N SER A 17 26.57 21.51 34.85
CA SER A 17 26.29 22.88 35.25
C SER A 17 24.82 23.17 35.00
N GLU A 18 24.13 23.42 36.10
CA GLU A 18 22.74 23.85 36.16
C GLU A 18 22.58 25.22 35.48
N SER A 19 21.62 25.32 34.57
CA SER A 19 20.95 26.58 34.26
C SER A 19 19.47 26.28 34.14
N SER A 20 18.77 26.54 35.24
CA SER A 20 17.33 26.61 35.32
C SER A 20 16.85 27.81 34.51
N ASP A 21 16.20 27.57 33.39
CA ASP A 21 15.25 28.52 32.83
C ASP A 21 13.99 27.77 32.40
N SER A 22 12.89 28.26 32.95
CA SER A 22 11.52 27.79 32.82
C SER A 22 11.01 27.89 31.38
N PHE A 23 10.76 26.75 30.75
CA PHE A 23 9.87 26.64 29.59
C PHE A 23 8.63 25.85 30.00
N THR A 24 7.70 26.52 30.66
CA THR A 24 6.30 26.11 30.71
C THR A 24 5.56 26.92 29.67
N GLU A 25 5.42 26.39 28.46
CA GLU A 25 4.34 26.67 27.50
C GLU A 25 4.61 25.94 26.17
N GLY A 26 3.60 25.25 25.65
CA GLY A 26 3.53 24.88 24.23
C GLY A 26 3.73 23.40 23.92
N ASN A 27 2.62 22.67 23.75
CA ASN A 27 2.29 22.07 22.44
C ASN A 27 0.87 21.48 22.49
N HIS A 28 -0.13 22.36 22.36
CA HIS A 28 -1.51 21.98 22.04
C HIS A 28 -1.87 22.42 20.61
N ASP A 29 -0.88 22.51 19.72
CA ASP A 29 -1.02 23.03 18.37
C ASP A 29 -0.55 21.97 17.36
N SER A 30 -1.42 21.01 17.05
CA SER A 30 -1.17 20.02 15.97
C SER A 30 -2.39 19.64 15.15
N LEU A 31 -3.36 20.55 15.05
CA LEU A 31 -4.27 20.60 13.91
C LEU A 31 -4.07 21.96 13.28
N ARG A 32 -2.95 22.14 12.56
CA ARG A 32 -2.90 23.21 11.56
C ARG A 32 -4.09 22.96 10.64
N GLU A 33 -5.05 23.87 10.66
CA GLU A 33 -6.21 23.87 9.78
C GLU A 33 -5.71 23.80 8.33
N GLU A 34 -5.55 22.59 7.79
CA GLU A 34 -5.44 22.39 6.36
C GLU A 34 -6.76 22.87 5.77
N LYS A 35 -6.75 24.09 5.21
CA LYS A 35 -7.89 24.59 4.47
C LYS A 35 -8.14 23.63 3.31
N PRO A 36 -9.33 23.02 3.20
CA PRO A 36 -9.64 22.09 2.13
C PRO A 36 -9.36 22.73 0.78
N LEU A 37 -8.37 22.22 0.06
CA LEU A 37 -8.21 22.50 -1.34
C LEU A 37 -9.33 21.72 -2.04
N LYS A 38 -10.43 22.39 -2.42
CA LYS A 38 -11.46 21.79 -3.29
C LYS A 38 -10.84 21.51 -4.66
N MET A 39 -10.10 20.42 -4.78
CA MET A 39 -9.38 20.02 -5.99
C MET A 39 -10.14 18.99 -6.83
N GLY A 40 -11.38 18.65 -6.46
CA GLY A 40 -12.28 17.92 -7.33
C GLY A 40 -12.67 18.79 -8.52
N PHE A 41 -11.98 18.62 -9.65
CA PHE A 41 -12.47 19.08 -10.96
C PHE A 41 -13.71 18.28 -11.36
N GLY A 42 -14.85 18.45 -10.68
CA GLY A 42 -16.12 17.79 -11.01
C GLY A 42 -16.09 16.26 -11.15
N ARG A 43 -14.99 15.58 -10.75
CA ARG A 43 -14.82 14.14 -10.87
C ARG A 43 -15.29 13.44 -9.61
N LYS A 44 -15.87 12.27 -9.81
CA LYS A 44 -16.21 11.35 -8.73
C LYS A 44 -15.00 10.47 -8.46
N VAL A 45 -14.41 10.53 -7.26
CA VAL A 45 -13.15 9.84 -6.96
C VAL A 45 -13.36 8.70 -5.96
N PHE A 46 -12.92 7.51 -6.35
CA PHE A 46 -12.83 6.28 -5.59
C PHE A 46 -11.36 5.96 -5.38
N ASN A 47 -10.88 6.15 -4.15
CA ASN A 47 -9.50 5.86 -3.82
C ASN A 47 -9.34 4.39 -3.42
N VAL A 48 -8.61 3.59 -4.19
CA VAL A 48 -8.44 2.15 -3.91
C VAL A 48 -7.20 1.82 -3.09
N HIS A 49 -6.45 2.81 -2.62
CA HIS A 49 -5.24 2.56 -1.85
C HIS A 49 -4.94 3.73 -0.92
N SER A 50 -5.23 3.56 0.37
CA SER A 50 -4.72 4.41 1.45
C SER A 50 -4.42 3.57 2.69
N HIS A 51 -3.42 3.98 3.43
CA HIS A 51 -3.02 3.38 4.69
C HIS A 51 -3.65 4.10 5.88
N VAL A 52 -3.98 3.33 6.92
CA VAL A 52 -4.53 3.82 8.20
C VAL A 52 -3.71 3.30 9.36
N GLY A 53 -3.69 4.08 10.45
CA GLY A 53 -2.93 3.78 11.65
C GLY A 53 -1.52 4.39 11.65
N VAL A 54 -1.00 4.49 12.86
CA VAL A 54 0.29 5.10 13.17
C VAL A 54 1.41 4.06 13.03
N LEU A 55 2.56 4.53 12.53
CA LEU A 55 3.79 3.76 12.48
C LEU A 55 4.77 4.35 13.50
N ASP A 56 5.36 3.50 14.34
CA ASP A 56 6.40 3.97 15.26
C ASP A 56 7.64 4.43 14.48
N PRO A 57 8.34 5.49 14.93
CA PRO A 57 9.63 5.87 14.38
C PRO A 57 10.63 4.71 14.41
N TRP A 58 11.50 4.64 13.39
CA TRP A 58 12.49 3.57 13.28
C TRP A 58 13.85 4.10 12.81
N PRO A 59 14.98 3.53 13.28
CA PRO A 59 16.32 3.94 12.85
C PRO A 59 16.63 3.43 11.43
N PHE A 60 15.94 4.00 10.44
CA PHE A 60 16.16 3.67 9.03
C PHE A 60 17.51 4.16 8.52
N TYR A 61 18.10 3.43 7.56
CA TYR A 61 19.26 3.87 6.77
C TYR A 61 20.42 4.44 7.59
N GLU A 62 20.78 3.75 8.67
CA GLU A 62 21.92 4.15 9.54
C GLU A 62 21.65 5.44 10.34
N SER A 63 20.40 5.88 10.43
CA SER A 63 20.01 7.01 11.28
C SER A 63 20.29 6.72 12.75
N GLU A 64 20.99 7.64 13.42
CA GLU A 64 21.28 7.57 14.86
C GLU A 64 19.99 7.68 15.70
N GLU A 65 19.04 8.51 15.24
CA GLU A 65 17.73 8.65 15.87
C GLU A 65 16.63 7.98 15.03
N PRO A 66 15.63 7.35 15.68
CA PRO A 66 14.45 6.86 14.99
C PRO A 66 13.71 8.00 14.27
N ILE A 67 13.40 7.80 12.99
CA ILE A 67 12.61 8.75 12.20
C ILE A 67 11.27 8.12 11.82
N SER A 68 10.22 8.94 11.79
CA SER A 68 8.99 8.53 11.12
C SER A 68 9.22 8.60 9.61
N SER A 69 8.94 7.51 8.91
CA SER A 69 9.13 7.43 7.46
C SER A 69 8.00 8.11 6.67
N ALA A 70 6.86 8.33 7.31
CA ALA A 70 5.69 9.00 6.78
C ALA A 70 4.93 9.70 7.92
N GLU A 71 4.02 10.61 7.58
CA GLU A 71 3.05 11.14 8.55
C GLU A 71 2.13 10.01 9.05
N PRO A 72 1.48 10.15 10.22
CA PRO A 72 0.52 9.16 10.68
C PRO A 72 -0.69 9.10 9.74
N GLY A 73 -1.10 7.87 9.38
CA GLY A 73 -2.38 7.67 8.69
C GLY A 73 -3.55 7.86 9.67
N PRO A 74 -4.79 8.04 9.17
CA PRO A 74 -5.97 8.21 10.03
C PRO A 74 -6.08 7.08 11.07
N ALA A 75 -6.24 7.46 12.34
CA ALA A 75 -6.37 6.54 13.47
C ALA A 75 -7.83 6.29 13.88
N ASN A 76 -8.76 7.10 13.37
CA ASN A 76 -10.19 7.02 13.66
C ASN A 76 -11.03 7.51 12.46
N SER A 77 -12.35 7.35 12.57
CA SER A 77 -13.28 7.69 11.48
C SER A 77 -13.40 9.20 11.24
N GLU A 78 -13.24 10.04 12.26
CA GLU A 78 -13.30 11.50 12.11
C GLU A 78 -12.14 12.01 11.22
N GLU A 79 -10.92 11.55 11.50
CA GLU A 79 -9.74 11.86 10.69
C GLU A 79 -9.87 11.35 9.24
N LEU A 80 -10.38 10.13 9.06
CA LEU A 80 -10.59 9.56 7.73
C LEU A 80 -11.68 10.31 6.96
N GLU A 81 -12.79 10.65 7.61
CA GLU A 81 -13.87 11.43 7.00
C GLU A 81 -13.41 12.83 6.63
N HIS A 82 -12.59 13.47 7.48
CA HIS A 82 -11.98 14.74 7.18
C HIS A 82 -11.08 14.65 5.93
N PHE A 83 -10.20 13.64 5.88
CA PHE A 83 -9.34 13.38 4.72
C PHE A 83 -10.14 13.18 3.43
N MET A 84 -11.23 12.39 3.49
CA MET A 84 -12.09 12.16 2.34
C MET A 84 -12.81 13.45 1.91
N ALA A 85 -13.39 14.17 2.87
CA ALA A 85 -14.18 15.38 2.60
C ALA A 85 -13.32 16.52 2.04
N SER A 86 -12.08 16.66 2.51
CA SER A 86 -11.18 17.72 2.05
C SER A 86 -10.78 17.55 0.59
N ARG A 87 -10.76 16.31 0.09
CA ARG A 87 -10.34 15.93 -1.27
C ARG A 87 -11.49 15.55 -2.19
N GLY A 88 -12.72 15.49 -1.68
CA GLY A 88 -13.89 15.06 -2.44
C GLY A 88 -13.88 13.57 -2.79
N ILE A 89 -13.26 12.75 -1.95
CA ILE A 89 -13.24 11.29 -2.10
C ILE A 89 -14.60 10.73 -1.70
N GLU A 90 -15.23 10.03 -2.63
CA GLU A 90 -16.59 9.50 -2.47
C GLU A 90 -16.59 8.17 -1.72
N LYS A 91 -15.62 7.32 -2.08
CA LYS A 91 -15.33 6.08 -1.37
C LYS A 91 -13.84 5.84 -1.31
N THR A 92 -13.41 5.15 -0.27
CA THR A 92 -12.00 4.81 -0.06
C THR A 92 -11.85 3.36 0.37
N LEU A 93 -10.77 2.73 -0.09
CA LEU A 93 -10.27 1.47 0.41
C LEU A 93 -9.08 1.74 1.33
N VAL A 94 -9.23 1.40 2.60
CA VAL A 94 -8.17 1.54 3.61
C VAL A 94 -7.48 0.21 3.90
N LEU A 95 -6.22 0.27 4.29
CA LEU A 95 -5.44 -0.90 4.67
C LEU A 95 -4.41 -0.58 5.77
N PRO A 96 -3.89 -1.59 6.50
CA PRO A 96 -2.91 -1.36 7.56
C PRO A 96 -1.68 -0.60 7.08
N ASN A 97 -1.29 0.43 7.83
CA ASN A 97 0.00 1.08 7.64
C ASN A 97 1.15 0.12 8.03
N TYR A 98 2.24 0.16 7.27
CA TYR A 98 3.40 -0.69 7.47
C TYR A 98 4.64 -0.03 6.85
N GLY A 99 5.83 -0.35 7.36
CA GLY A 99 7.07 0.20 6.80
C GLY A 99 8.31 -0.03 7.66
N ILE A 100 8.13 -0.38 8.93
CA ILE A 100 9.21 -0.82 9.83
C ILE A 100 9.40 -2.35 9.72
N PRO A 101 10.60 -2.88 10.01
CA PRO A 101 10.90 -4.32 9.92
C PRO A 101 10.35 -5.12 11.12
N VAL A 102 9.08 -4.91 11.46
CA VAL A 102 8.34 -5.62 12.52
C VAL A 102 7.14 -6.32 11.88
N GLN A 103 7.13 -7.65 11.89
CA GLN A 103 6.13 -8.46 11.20
C GLN A 103 4.73 -8.28 11.78
N GLU A 104 4.64 -8.16 13.10
CA GLU A 104 3.39 -8.11 13.88
C GLU A 104 2.68 -6.75 13.76
N GLN A 105 3.43 -5.67 13.52
CA GLN A 105 2.92 -4.30 13.50
C GLN A 105 1.72 -4.13 12.54
N PRO A 106 1.79 -4.51 11.26
CA PRO A 106 0.65 -4.32 10.38
C PRO A 106 -0.55 -5.23 10.71
N PHE A 107 -0.33 -6.40 11.31
CA PHE A 107 -1.44 -7.26 11.78
C PHE A 107 -2.23 -6.60 12.92
N SER A 108 -1.55 -5.82 13.78
CA SER A 108 -2.20 -5.12 14.89
C SER A 108 -3.24 -4.09 14.44
N LEU A 109 -3.12 -3.59 13.20
CA LEU A 109 -4.02 -2.59 12.62
C LEU A 109 -5.22 -3.19 11.88
N ASN A 110 -5.33 -4.52 11.77
CA ASN A 110 -6.50 -5.15 11.13
C ASN A 110 -7.81 -4.81 11.86
N GLU A 111 -7.79 -4.75 13.20
CA GLU A 111 -8.96 -4.38 14.00
C GLU A 111 -9.36 -2.91 13.79
N LEU A 112 -8.39 -2.01 13.59
CA LEU A 112 -8.65 -0.63 13.19
C LEU A 112 -9.36 -0.58 11.83
N VAL A 113 -8.86 -1.31 10.83
CA VAL A 113 -9.48 -1.36 9.50
C VAL A 113 -10.94 -1.84 9.57
N VAL A 114 -11.20 -2.92 10.30
CA VAL A 114 -12.56 -3.44 10.51
C VAL A 114 -13.47 -2.38 11.15
N ARG A 115 -12.96 -1.69 12.19
CA ARG A 115 -13.71 -0.61 12.86
C ARG A 115 -14.07 0.51 11.89
N LEU A 116 -13.10 1.01 11.12
CA LEU A 116 -13.31 2.09 10.15
C LEU A 116 -14.32 1.69 9.05
N CYS A 117 -14.32 0.43 8.61
CA CYS A 117 -15.30 -0.06 7.64
C CYS A 117 -16.72 -0.06 8.20
N ARG A 118 -16.90 -0.50 9.45
CA ARG A 118 -18.21 -0.51 10.12
C ARG A 118 -18.76 0.91 10.32
N GLU A 119 -17.88 1.84 10.71
CA GLU A 119 -18.24 3.24 10.98
C GLU A 119 -18.43 4.05 9.68
N GLY A 120 -17.74 3.69 8.59
CA GLY A 120 -17.72 4.45 7.34
C GLY A 120 -18.99 4.39 6.48
N GLY A 121 -20.08 3.80 6.97
CA GLY A 121 -21.41 3.89 6.35
C GLY A 121 -21.50 3.42 4.90
N GLY A 122 -20.68 2.44 4.49
CA GLY A 122 -20.61 1.93 3.12
C GLY A 122 -19.80 2.80 2.13
N ARG A 123 -19.16 3.86 2.62
CA ARG A 123 -18.16 4.67 1.87
C ARG A 123 -16.73 4.17 2.08
N VAL A 124 -16.48 3.44 3.16
CA VAL A 124 -15.17 2.88 3.50
C VAL A 124 -15.20 1.37 3.30
N ALA A 125 -14.22 0.86 2.56
CA ALA A 125 -13.91 -0.56 2.47
C ALA A 125 -12.51 -0.82 3.02
N GLY A 126 -12.19 -2.05 3.40
CA GLY A 126 -10.96 -2.37 4.13
C GLY A 126 -10.26 -3.62 3.65
N ALA A 127 -8.92 -3.56 3.54
CA ALA A 127 -8.07 -4.71 3.29
C ALA A 127 -7.45 -5.25 4.57
N LEU A 128 -7.53 -6.56 4.77
CA LEU A 128 -6.86 -7.22 5.90
C LEU A 128 -5.43 -7.60 5.54
N TRP A 129 -4.49 -7.24 6.41
CA TRP A 129 -3.11 -7.67 6.31
C TRP A 129 -2.97 -9.18 6.56
N VAL A 130 -2.26 -9.85 5.66
CA VAL A 130 -1.96 -11.28 5.70
C VAL A 130 -0.52 -11.53 5.27
N SER A 131 0.04 -12.66 5.68
CA SER A 131 1.37 -13.10 5.25
C SER A 131 1.39 -14.59 5.00
N GLY A 132 1.98 -15.00 3.88
CA GLY A 132 2.19 -16.43 3.59
C GLY A 132 3.42 -17.03 4.28
N LEU A 133 4.11 -16.28 5.16
CA LEU A 133 5.26 -16.79 5.91
C LEU A 133 4.80 -17.71 7.07
N PRO A 134 5.39 -18.91 7.25
CA PRO A 134 4.97 -19.84 8.30
C PRO A 134 5.00 -19.28 9.72
N GLN A 135 5.97 -18.40 10.03
CA GLN A 135 6.06 -17.73 11.34
C GLN A 135 4.86 -16.82 11.65
N ASN A 136 4.14 -16.36 10.62
CA ASN A 136 2.97 -15.49 10.74
C ASN A 136 1.65 -16.29 10.63
N ARG A 137 1.68 -17.62 10.73
CA ARG A 137 0.51 -18.49 10.54
C ARG A 137 -0.64 -18.09 11.45
N GLU A 138 -0.41 -17.95 12.75
CA GLU A 138 -1.45 -17.63 13.72
C GLU A 138 -2.07 -16.24 13.48
N LEU A 139 -1.24 -15.25 13.17
CA LEU A 139 -1.67 -13.88 12.86
C LEU A 139 -2.51 -13.84 11.58
N THR A 140 -2.09 -14.58 10.55
CA THR A 140 -2.82 -14.71 9.30
C THR A 140 -4.15 -15.44 9.50
N GLU A 141 -4.18 -16.50 10.31
CA GLU A 141 -5.43 -17.20 10.63
C GLU A 141 -6.39 -16.34 11.44
N LYS A 142 -5.88 -15.49 12.34
CA LYS A 142 -6.70 -14.47 13.00
C LYS A 142 -7.26 -13.47 11.98
N ALA A 143 -6.44 -12.99 11.05
CA ALA A 143 -6.86 -12.08 9.98
C ALA A 143 -7.99 -12.68 9.13
N LEU A 144 -7.82 -13.92 8.64
CA LEU A 144 -8.81 -14.56 7.77
C LEU A 144 -10.18 -14.77 8.44
N LYS A 145 -10.25 -14.87 9.78
CA LYS A 145 -11.54 -14.95 10.51
C LYS A 145 -12.35 -13.64 10.47
N MET A 146 -11.72 -12.52 10.11
CA MET A 146 -12.37 -11.22 9.99
C MET A 146 -12.87 -10.95 8.56
N LEU A 147 -12.72 -11.88 7.62
CA LEU A 147 -13.11 -11.68 6.21
C LEU A 147 -14.61 -11.46 6.01
N ASP A 148 -15.44 -11.98 6.92
CA ASP A 148 -16.90 -11.85 6.83
C ASP A 148 -17.42 -10.56 7.51
N GLU A 149 -16.51 -9.70 7.99
CA GLU A 149 -16.84 -8.39 8.55
C GLU A 149 -17.34 -7.41 7.47
N PRO A 150 -18.39 -6.60 7.73
CA PRO A 150 -18.92 -5.66 6.76
C PRO A 150 -17.87 -4.68 6.23
N GLY A 151 -17.77 -4.57 4.90
CA GLY A 151 -16.87 -3.65 4.22
C GLY A 151 -15.46 -4.20 3.97
N ILE A 152 -15.12 -5.40 4.47
CA ILE A 152 -13.86 -6.05 4.12
C ILE A 152 -13.98 -6.67 2.72
N CYS A 153 -13.10 -6.28 1.79
CA CYS A 153 -13.21 -6.71 0.40
C CYS A 153 -11.91 -6.98 -0.36
N PRO A 154 -10.72 -6.71 0.20
CA PRO A 154 -9.48 -7.36 -0.24
C PRO A 154 -8.60 -7.88 0.90
N LEU A 155 -7.52 -8.56 0.52
CA LEU A 155 -6.39 -8.87 1.40
C LEU A 155 -5.17 -8.04 0.98
N LYS A 156 -4.31 -7.66 1.94
CA LYS A 156 -3.04 -6.96 1.68
C LYS A 156 -1.85 -7.85 2.06
N MET A 157 -0.88 -7.94 1.16
CA MET A 157 0.35 -8.71 1.36
C MET A 157 1.57 -7.95 0.81
N THR A 158 2.70 -8.08 1.51
CA THR A 158 4.01 -7.61 1.05
C THR A 158 5.06 -8.71 1.21
N TYR A 159 6.10 -8.64 0.40
CA TYR A 159 7.32 -9.44 0.57
C TYR A 159 8.50 -8.59 1.06
N LEU A 160 8.31 -7.30 1.32
CA LEU A 160 9.36 -6.42 1.87
C LEU A 160 9.80 -6.82 3.28
N LEU A 161 8.88 -7.38 4.07
CA LEU A 161 9.17 -7.87 5.42
C LEU A 161 9.78 -9.29 5.40
N GLY A 162 9.89 -9.93 4.23
CA GLY A 162 10.50 -11.24 4.07
C GLY A 162 9.78 -12.13 3.05
N GLY A 163 10.43 -13.23 2.68
CA GLY A 163 9.90 -14.20 1.71
C GLY A 163 10.07 -13.77 0.25
N THR A 164 9.26 -14.33 -0.63
CA THR A 164 9.30 -14.06 -2.07
C THR A 164 7.94 -14.37 -2.69
N PRO A 165 7.49 -13.62 -3.72
CA PRO A 165 6.27 -13.97 -4.46
C PRO A 165 6.46 -15.14 -5.42
N ASP A 166 7.69 -15.61 -5.66
CA ASP A 166 7.95 -16.69 -6.63
C ASP A 166 7.59 -18.06 -6.02
N PRO A 167 6.48 -18.71 -6.46
CA PRO A 167 6.01 -19.97 -5.87
C PRO A 167 6.97 -21.14 -6.07
N ARG A 168 7.96 -21.02 -6.97
CA ARG A 168 9.00 -22.05 -7.16
C ARG A 168 10.00 -22.09 -6.01
N LYS A 169 10.03 -21.05 -5.18
CA LYS A 169 10.95 -20.88 -4.04
C LYS A 169 10.27 -21.11 -2.70
N TRP A 170 8.98 -21.44 -2.67
CA TRP A 170 8.27 -21.75 -1.44
C TRP A 170 8.59 -23.16 -0.98
N ASP A 171 8.94 -23.29 0.30
CA ASP A 171 8.88 -24.59 0.96
C ASP A 171 7.42 -25.04 1.13
N GLU A 172 7.23 -26.26 1.62
CA GLU A 172 5.91 -26.87 1.75
C GLU A 172 4.98 -26.07 2.67
N GLU A 173 5.49 -25.55 3.79
CA GLU A 173 4.70 -24.82 4.77
C GLU A 173 4.29 -23.43 4.26
N THR A 174 5.21 -22.76 3.57
CA THR A 174 4.97 -21.48 2.89
C THR A 174 3.94 -21.66 1.78
N LEU A 175 4.07 -22.70 0.95
CA LEU A 175 3.11 -23.01 -0.11
C LEU A 175 1.71 -23.24 0.45
N LYS A 176 1.56 -24.09 1.47
CA LYS A 176 0.27 -24.38 2.11
C LYS A 176 -0.41 -23.12 2.63
N LEU A 177 0.35 -22.22 3.26
CA LEU A 177 -0.22 -21.00 3.82
C LEU A 177 -0.63 -20.00 2.71
N HIS A 178 0.18 -19.82 1.66
CA HIS A 178 -0.21 -19.01 0.50
C HIS A 178 -1.44 -19.57 -0.20
N GLU A 179 -1.50 -20.87 -0.47
CA GLU A 179 -2.65 -21.50 -1.12
C GLU A 179 -3.92 -21.42 -0.26
N LYS A 180 -3.80 -21.46 1.07
CA LYS A 180 -4.93 -21.16 1.98
C LYS A 180 -5.43 -19.73 1.76
N ILE A 181 -4.55 -18.72 1.81
CA ILE A 181 -4.90 -17.31 1.59
C ILE A 181 -5.55 -17.10 0.22
N PHE A 182 -4.97 -17.69 -0.83
CA PHE A 182 -5.47 -17.55 -2.20
C PHE A 182 -6.83 -18.19 -2.37
N ARG A 183 -7.05 -19.36 -1.75
CA ARG A 183 -8.36 -20.02 -1.76
C ARG A 183 -9.43 -19.14 -1.11
N GLU A 184 -9.16 -18.59 0.07
CA GLU A 184 -10.11 -17.68 0.74
C GLU A 184 -10.46 -16.47 -0.15
N ALA A 185 -9.46 -15.91 -0.85
CA ALA A 185 -9.66 -14.79 -1.76
C ALA A 185 -10.46 -15.18 -3.01
N MET A 186 -10.16 -16.34 -3.61
CA MET A 186 -10.87 -16.85 -4.79
C MET A 186 -12.32 -17.23 -4.48
N GLU A 187 -12.58 -17.91 -3.36
CA GLU A 187 -13.93 -18.33 -2.95
C GLU A 187 -14.85 -17.13 -2.68
N ARG A 188 -14.29 -16.02 -2.21
CA ARG A 188 -15.02 -14.76 -1.98
C ARG A 188 -14.98 -13.79 -3.16
N ASP A 189 -14.29 -14.16 -4.25
CA ASP A 189 -14.06 -13.32 -5.43
C ASP A 189 -13.45 -11.92 -5.09
N ILE A 190 -12.54 -11.88 -4.12
CA ILE A 190 -11.85 -10.66 -3.67
C ILE A 190 -10.41 -10.57 -4.19
N PRO A 191 -9.87 -9.37 -4.45
CA PRO A 191 -8.48 -9.20 -4.84
C PRO A 191 -7.50 -9.32 -3.67
N ILE A 192 -6.27 -9.71 -4.00
CA ILE A 192 -5.11 -9.55 -3.11
C ILE A 192 -4.26 -8.39 -3.63
N HIS A 193 -4.08 -7.39 -2.78
CA HIS A 193 -3.18 -6.27 -2.97
C HIS A 193 -1.75 -6.73 -2.65
N PHE A 194 -0.94 -6.87 -3.67
CA PHE A 194 0.47 -7.17 -3.54
C PHE A 194 1.30 -5.91 -3.70
N HIS A 195 2.06 -5.57 -2.66
CA HIS A 195 3.03 -4.50 -2.76
C HIS A 195 4.15 -4.86 -3.75
N THR A 196 4.42 -3.96 -4.70
CA THR A 196 5.56 -4.06 -5.61
C THR A 196 6.54 -2.91 -5.40
N SER A 197 7.83 -3.20 -5.47
CA SER A 197 8.91 -2.25 -5.14
C SER A 197 9.93 -2.16 -6.28
N PRO A 198 10.76 -1.09 -6.33
CA PRO A 198 11.74 -0.91 -7.39
C PRO A 198 12.81 -2.02 -7.46
N HIS A 199 13.02 -2.72 -6.33
CA HIS A 199 13.99 -3.79 -6.19
C HIS A 199 13.61 -4.76 -5.06
N GLY A 200 14.43 -5.80 -4.85
CA GLY A 200 14.29 -6.72 -3.74
C GLY A 200 13.29 -7.83 -4.00
N THR A 201 12.71 -8.35 -2.92
CA THR A 201 11.76 -9.47 -2.95
C THR A 201 10.43 -9.08 -3.59
N SER A 202 9.96 -7.86 -3.35
CA SER A 202 8.75 -7.29 -3.97
C SER A 202 8.96 -6.69 -5.37
N ASP A 203 10.11 -6.94 -6.02
CA ASP A 203 10.30 -6.57 -7.43
C ASP A 203 9.35 -7.37 -8.35
N ILE A 204 8.71 -6.70 -9.32
CA ILE A 204 7.73 -7.30 -10.24
C ILE A 204 8.24 -8.57 -10.96
N ARG A 205 9.56 -8.69 -11.17
CA ARG A 205 10.16 -9.87 -11.82
C ARG A 205 9.88 -11.16 -11.04
N ASN A 206 9.72 -11.07 -9.72
CA ASN A 206 9.44 -12.23 -8.88
C ASN A 206 7.95 -12.63 -8.91
N PHE A 207 7.05 -11.76 -9.38
CA PHE A 207 5.60 -12.01 -9.41
C PHE A 207 5.13 -12.76 -10.64
N PHE A 208 5.89 -12.79 -11.74
CA PHE A 208 5.39 -13.37 -13.00
C PHE A 208 5.00 -14.84 -12.89
N GLU A 209 5.68 -15.63 -12.05
CA GLU A 209 5.32 -17.03 -11.84
C GLU A 209 4.06 -17.19 -10.98
N LEU A 210 3.85 -16.30 -10.00
CA LEU A 210 2.60 -16.23 -9.24
C LEU A 210 1.44 -15.86 -10.18
N ILE A 211 1.63 -14.85 -11.03
CA ILE A 211 0.64 -14.44 -12.04
C ILE A 211 0.35 -15.60 -13.00
N LYS A 212 1.38 -16.27 -13.52
CA LYS A 212 1.22 -17.40 -14.44
C LYS A 212 0.44 -18.54 -13.80
N ARG A 213 0.73 -18.86 -12.54
CA ARG A 213 0.15 -20.00 -11.83
C ARG A 213 -1.26 -19.74 -11.33
N TYR A 214 -1.55 -18.53 -10.84
CA TYR A 214 -2.80 -18.23 -10.14
C TYR A 214 -3.62 -17.11 -10.77
N GLY A 215 -3.02 -16.24 -11.57
CA GLY A 215 -3.63 -14.99 -12.01
C GLY A 215 -4.81 -15.12 -12.97
N LYS A 216 -5.13 -16.31 -13.47
CA LYS A 216 -6.38 -16.54 -14.22
C LYS A 216 -7.59 -16.71 -13.30
N ASP A 217 -7.37 -17.23 -12.10
CA ASP A 217 -8.43 -17.52 -11.14
C ASP A 217 -8.46 -16.44 -10.04
N LEU A 218 -7.29 -16.06 -9.53
CA LEU A 218 -7.08 -15.06 -8.50
C LEU A 218 -7.01 -13.64 -9.07
N LYS A 219 -7.78 -12.72 -8.50
CA LYS A 219 -7.64 -11.27 -8.75
C LYS A 219 -6.38 -10.75 -8.05
N ILE A 220 -5.39 -10.34 -8.83
CA ILE A 220 -4.10 -9.86 -8.34
C ILE A 220 -4.03 -8.35 -8.59
N HIS A 221 -3.96 -7.57 -7.51
CA HIS A 221 -3.76 -6.13 -7.59
C HIS A 221 -2.29 -5.81 -7.28
N LEU A 222 -1.53 -5.44 -8.30
CA LEU A 222 -0.12 -5.07 -8.22
C LEU A 222 0.00 -3.57 -7.96
N VAL A 223 0.09 -3.18 -6.68
CA VAL A 223 0.14 -1.77 -6.33
C VAL A 223 1.49 -1.16 -6.72
N HIS A 224 1.50 0.12 -7.08
CA HIS A 224 2.67 0.86 -7.58
C HIS A 224 3.18 0.47 -8.98
N MET A 225 2.35 -0.22 -9.76
CA MET A 225 2.61 -0.62 -11.15
C MET A 225 3.91 -1.43 -11.37
N GLY A 226 4.45 -2.09 -10.34
CA GLY A 226 5.75 -2.78 -10.42
C GLY A 226 6.91 -2.02 -9.76
N GLY A 227 6.64 -0.92 -9.06
CA GLY A 227 7.50 -0.32 -8.04
C GLY A 227 8.63 0.60 -8.52
N GLY A 228 8.95 0.67 -9.82
CA GLY A 228 9.99 1.59 -10.31
C GLY A 228 10.18 1.54 -11.83
N SER A 229 11.07 2.38 -12.38
CA SER A 229 11.21 2.59 -13.84
C SER A 229 11.33 1.30 -14.65
N SER A 230 12.22 0.40 -14.23
CA SER A 230 12.44 -0.90 -14.88
C SER A 230 11.21 -1.82 -14.74
N GLY A 231 10.59 -1.82 -13.55
CA GLY A 231 9.36 -2.55 -13.28
C GLY A 231 8.19 -2.07 -14.14
N HIS A 232 7.99 -0.75 -14.23
CA HIS A 232 6.98 -0.10 -15.09
C HIS A 232 7.15 -0.50 -16.54
N ILE A 233 8.38 -0.40 -17.09
CA ILE A 233 8.66 -0.79 -18.48
C ILE A 233 8.32 -2.26 -18.72
N ARG A 234 8.67 -3.14 -17.77
CA ARG A 234 8.46 -4.58 -17.88
C ARG A 234 7.00 -4.98 -17.77
N LEU A 235 6.22 -4.32 -16.90
CA LEU A 235 4.80 -4.55 -16.78
C LEU A 235 4.06 -4.05 -18.03
N ILE A 236 4.36 -2.83 -18.48
CA ILE A 236 3.75 -2.23 -19.67
C ILE A 236 4.01 -3.09 -20.92
N SER A 237 5.22 -3.64 -21.08
CA SER A 237 5.54 -4.48 -22.25
C SER A 237 4.78 -5.81 -22.28
N GLN A 238 4.22 -6.25 -21.16
CA GLN A 238 3.44 -7.49 -21.06
C GLN A 238 1.94 -7.22 -20.87
N TRP A 239 1.53 -5.95 -20.74
CA TRP A 239 0.17 -5.58 -20.35
C TRP A 239 -0.89 -6.22 -21.25
N LYS A 240 -0.74 -6.03 -22.57
CA LYS A 240 -1.66 -6.60 -23.56
C LYS A 240 -1.77 -8.11 -23.42
N ASP A 241 -0.63 -8.81 -23.39
CA ASP A 241 -0.59 -10.27 -23.32
C ASP A 241 -1.19 -10.80 -22.01
N LEU A 242 -1.01 -10.07 -20.89
CA LEU A 242 -1.63 -10.41 -19.62
C LEU A 242 -3.15 -10.26 -19.68
N ILE A 243 -3.65 -9.12 -20.18
CA ILE A 243 -5.09 -8.86 -20.21
C ILE A 243 -5.79 -9.78 -21.23
N GLU A 244 -5.31 -9.87 -22.46
CA GLU A 244 -5.88 -10.76 -23.49
C GLU A 244 -5.69 -12.25 -23.16
N GLY A 245 -4.63 -12.59 -22.43
CA GLY A 245 -4.38 -13.93 -21.90
C GLY A 245 -5.37 -14.38 -20.82
N GLY A 246 -6.27 -13.49 -20.38
CA GLY A 246 -7.30 -13.76 -19.38
C GLY A 246 -6.80 -13.66 -17.94
N TYR A 247 -5.65 -13.03 -17.70
CA TYR A 247 -5.17 -12.82 -16.34
C TYR A 247 -5.91 -11.64 -15.69
N LYS A 248 -6.36 -11.84 -14.45
CA LYS A 248 -7.08 -10.88 -13.60
C LYS A 248 -6.10 -9.96 -12.87
N ILE A 249 -5.31 -9.20 -13.64
CA ILE A 249 -4.29 -8.27 -13.11
C ILE A 249 -4.84 -6.85 -13.06
N TYR A 250 -4.75 -6.23 -11.89
CA TYR A 250 -5.13 -4.84 -11.63
C TYR A 250 -3.89 -4.07 -11.18
N VAL A 251 -3.86 -2.77 -11.42
CA VAL A 251 -2.81 -1.85 -10.97
C VAL A 251 -3.44 -0.54 -10.51
N ASP A 252 -2.77 0.15 -9.60
CA ASP A 252 -3.00 1.55 -9.30
C ASP A 252 -1.75 2.40 -9.57
N SER A 253 -1.93 3.71 -9.67
CA SER A 253 -0.87 4.67 -9.99
C SER A 253 -0.02 5.14 -8.82
N SER A 254 -0.37 4.77 -7.58
CA SER A 254 0.30 5.30 -6.38
C SER A 254 1.79 4.99 -6.41
N TRP A 255 2.66 5.94 -6.06
CA TRP A 255 4.13 5.75 -6.14
C TRP A 255 4.69 5.39 -7.52
N ALA A 256 3.86 5.28 -8.56
CA ALA A 256 4.33 4.97 -9.90
C ALA A 256 4.94 6.22 -10.53
N ILE A 257 6.03 6.04 -11.29
CA ILE A 257 6.73 7.15 -11.92
C ILE A 257 5.87 7.67 -13.08
N GLY A 258 5.73 9.00 -13.18
CA GLY A 258 4.77 9.62 -14.10
C GLY A 258 4.89 9.22 -15.57
N PHE A 259 6.07 8.82 -16.07
CA PHE A 259 6.18 8.30 -17.44
C PHE A 259 5.46 6.95 -17.61
N GLY A 260 5.54 6.07 -16.60
CA GLY A 260 4.94 4.74 -16.61
C GLY A 260 3.42 4.84 -16.64
N VAL A 261 2.85 5.65 -15.73
CA VAL A 261 1.42 5.96 -15.67
C VAL A 261 0.93 6.52 -17.01
N ARG A 262 1.55 7.59 -17.50
CA ARG A 262 1.15 8.21 -18.78
C ARG A 262 1.25 7.24 -19.96
N LYS A 263 2.27 6.39 -20.00
CA LYS A 263 2.46 5.43 -21.09
C LYS A 263 1.40 4.34 -21.08
N LEU A 264 1.09 3.78 -19.91
CA LEU A 264 0.05 2.75 -19.80
C LEU A 264 -1.34 3.33 -20.09
N LEU A 265 -1.68 4.48 -19.52
CA LEU A 265 -2.98 5.11 -19.76
C LEU A 265 -3.18 5.47 -21.23
N LYS A 266 -2.14 5.97 -21.93
CA LYS A 266 -2.22 6.19 -23.39
C LYS A 266 -2.45 4.91 -24.17
N GLU A 267 -1.85 3.81 -23.73
CA GLU A 267 -2.05 2.51 -24.39
C GLU A 267 -3.48 2.00 -24.16
N ILE A 268 -4.00 2.14 -22.94
CA ILE A 268 -5.39 1.82 -22.59
C ILE A 268 -6.36 2.67 -23.42
N ASP A 269 -6.16 3.99 -23.47
CA ASP A 269 -7.00 4.92 -24.24
C ASP A 269 -6.99 4.60 -25.75
N ARG A 270 -5.82 4.24 -26.29
CA ARG A 270 -5.66 3.90 -27.71
C ARG A 270 -6.27 2.56 -28.09
N THR A 271 -6.24 1.57 -27.20
CA THR A 271 -6.56 0.17 -27.54
C THR A 271 -7.82 -0.36 -26.87
N GLY A 272 -8.29 0.27 -25.80
CA GLY A 272 -9.34 -0.22 -24.92
C GLY A 272 -8.91 -1.39 -24.01
N ILE A 273 -7.68 -1.89 -24.14
CA ILE A 273 -7.24 -3.12 -23.45
C ILE A 273 -6.88 -2.80 -22.00
N GLY A 274 -7.62 -3.40 -21.06
CA GLY A 274 -7.38 -3.22 -19.62
C GLY A 274 -7.97 -1.92 -19.05
N VAL A 275 -8.96 -1.36 -19.72
CA VAL A 275 -9.69 -0.14 -19.31
C VAL A 275 -10.31 -0.25 -17.90
N ASP A 276 -10.59 -1.46 -17.45
CA ASP A 276 -11.18 -1.80 -16.16
C ASP A 276 -10.15 -2.43 -15.18
N ARG A 277 -8.86 -2.19 -15.44
CA ARG A 277 -7.73 -2.77 -14.68
C ARG A 277 -6.75 -1.74 -14.13
N PHE A 278 -6.94 -0.46 -14.44
CA PHE A 278 -6.15 0.64 -13.91
C PHE A 278 -7.02 1.47 -12.96
N LEU A 279 -6.61 1.59 -11.70
CA LEU A 279 -7.40 2.17 -10.62
C LEU A 279 -6.69 3.39 -10.02
N PHE A 280 -7.45 4.35 -9.49
CA PHE A 280 -6.88 5.46 -8.73
C PHE A 280 -6.55 5.04 -7.30
N GLY A 281 -5.29 5.21 -6.90
CA GLY A 281 -4.83 5.02 -5.52
C GLY A 281 -3.87 6.13 -5.15
N CYS A 282 -3.97 6.67 -3.94
CA CYS A 282 -3.08 7.74 -3.49
C CYS A 282 -1.99 7.32 -2.51
N ASP A 283 -2.10 6.15 -1.89
CA ASP A 283 -1.13 5.59 -0.94
C ASP A 283 -0.77 6.52 0.24
N GLU A 284 -1.70 7.41 0.62
CA GLU A 284 -1.59 8.22 1.83
C GLU A 284 -1.34 7.31 3.05
N PRO A 285 -0.41 7.61 3.98
CA PRO A 285 0.42 8.81 4.07
C PRO A 285 1.82 8.67 3.42
N TRP A 286 2.06 7.60 2.65
CA TRP A 286 3.33 7.37 1.96
C TRP A 286 3.49 8.21 0.69
N SER A 287 2.38 8.65 0.12
CA SER A 287 2.32 9.68 -0.91
C SER A 287 1.19 10.66 -0.60
N ASP A 288 0.96 11.61 -1.48
CA ASP A 288 -0.06 12.64 -1.33
C ASP A 288 -1.12 12.53 -2.44
N TYR A 289 -2.39 12.68 -2.07
CA TYR A 289 -3.51 12.67 -3.01
C TYR A 289 -3.31 13.61 -4.19
N GLU A 290 -2.80 14.82 -3.95
CA GLU A 290 -2.68 15.87 -4.95
C GLU A 290 -1.73 15.46 -6.09
N SER A 291 -0.55 14.93 -5.76
CA SER A 291 0.43 14.48 -6.76
C SER A 291 -0.10 13.28 -7.56
N GLU A 292 -0.77 12.34 -6.90
CA GLU A 292 -1.34 11.15 -7.54
C GLU A 292 -2.53 11.50 -8.43
N PHE A 293 -3.42 12.39 -7.98
CA PHE A 293 -4.54 12.89 -8.76
C PHE A 293 -4.07 13.58 -10.05
N TRP A 294 -3.10 14.49 -9.94
CA TRP A 294 -2.60 15.24 -11.09
C TRP A 294 -1.80 14.38 -12.08
N LYS A 295 -1.21 13.27 -11.62
CA LYS A 295 -0.53 12.30 -12.48
C LYS A 295 -1.46 11.70 -13.53
N ILE A 296 -2.73 11.47 -13.17
CA ILE A 296 -3.78 10.97 -14.07
C ILE A 296 -4.52 12.12 -14.74
N GLN A 297 -4.96 13.13 -13.98
CA GLN A 297 -5.77 14.23 -14.50
C GLN A 297 -5.02 15.01 -15.60
N GLY A 298 -3.71 15.22 -15.42
CA GLY A 298 -2.83 15.89 -16.38
C GLY A 298 -2.40 15.01 -17.56
N ALA A 299 -2.78 13.73 -17.61
CA ALA A 299 -2.44 12.87 -18.73
C ALA A 299 -3.25 13.26 -19.99
N PRO A 300 -2.61 13.30 -21.19
CA PRO A 300 -3.29 13.59 -22.44
C PRO A 300 -3.96 12.33 -22.99
N ILE A 301 -5.05 11.95 -22.34
CA ILE A 301 -5.95 10.82 -22.64
C ILE A 301 -7.39 11.33 -22.59
N SER A 302 -8.34 10.57 -23.16
CA SER A 302 -9.75 10.94 -23.13
C SER A 302 -10.31 11.08 -21.70
N ASP A 303 -11.35 11.89 -21.54
CA ASP A 303 -12.06 12.02 -20.27
C ASP A 303 -12.79 10.73 -19.88
N GLU A 304 -13.20 9.91 -20.85
CA GLU A 304 -13.80 8.60 -20.58
C GLU A 304 -12.85 7.70 -19.78
N ILE A 305 -11.56 7.65 -20.16
CA ILE A 305 -10.57 6.86 -19.42
C ILE A 305 -10.36 7.44 -18.03
N LYS A 306 -10.30 8.76 -17.89
CA LYS A 306 -10.13 9.40 -16.57
C LYS A 306 -11.29 9.08 -15.64
N GLU A 307 -12.54 9.17 -16.12
CA GLU A 307 -13.74 8.81 -15.35
C GLU A 307 -13.82 7.33 -14.97
N ARG A 308 -13.12 6.44 -15.69
CA ARG A 308 -13.04 5.02 -15.34
C ARG A 308 -11.95 4.70 -14.33
N VAL A 309 -10.89 5.50 -14.30
CA VAL A 309 -9.76 5.34 -13.37
C VAL A 309 -10.11 5.90 -12.00
N PHE A 310 -10.73 7.09 -11.96
CA PHE A 310 -11.21 7.72 -10.75
C PHE A 310 -12.43 7.01 -10.18
#